data_AF-A0A0C9MAA3-F1
#
_entry.id   AF-A0A0C9MAA3-F1
#
_cell.length_a   1.000
_cell.length_b   1.000
_cell.length_c   1.000
_cell.angle_alpha   90.00
_cell.angle_beta   90.00
_cell.angle_gamma   90.00
#
_symmetry.space_group_name_H-M   'P 1'
#
loop_
_entity.id
_entity.type
_entity.pdbx_description
1 polymer ?
#
loop_
_entity_poly.entity_id
_entity_poly.type
_entity_poly.pdbx_seq_one_letter_code
_entity_poly.pdbx_strand_id
1 'polypeptide(L)'
;MVAGIINMAMRGLQFFWSLLIIALVGNMIHDATKGNPAIVNFDIFVGIFGMLSLLYLIPATLSESFRVHPLLMVGLDVLNTLFFFCGAVATAAYLGVHSCGNAVSLIHAIIA
;
A
#
# COMPACT_ATOMS: atom_id res chain seq x y z
N MET A 1 -20.52 -21.33 -2.09
CA MET A 1 -19.59 -21.45 -0.94
C MET A 1 -18.12 -21.26 -1.31
N VAL A 2 -17.59 -21.85 -2.40
CA VAL A 2 -16.19 -21.63 -2.85
C VAL A 2 -15.87 -20.17 -3.20
N ALA A 3 -16.76 -19.47 -3.92
CA ALA A 3 -16.56 -18.06 -4.29
C ALA A 3 -16.50 -17.10 -3.08
N GLY A 4 -17.17 -17.43 -1.98
CA GLY A 4 -17.14 -16.62 -0.75
C GLY A 4 -15.78 -16.73 -0.03
N ILE A 5 -15.22 -17.94 0.03
CA ILE A 5 -13.92 -18.21 0.64
C ILE A 5 -12.80 -17.52 -0.15
N ILE A 6 -12.85 -17.57 -1.48
CA ILE A 6 -11.86 -16.90 -2.34
C ILE A 6 -11.89 -15.38 -2.13
N ASN A 7 -13.07 -14.76 -2.11
CA ASN A 7 -13.17 -13.32 -1.85
C ASN A 7 -12.66 -12.92 -0.45
N MET A 8 -12.91 -13.74 0.57
CA MET A 8 -12.41 -13.50 1.92
C MET A 8 -10.88 -13.64 1.97
N ALA A 9 -10.32 -14.65 1.29
CA ALA A 9 -8.89 -14.89 1.22
C ALA A 9 -8.15 -13.77 0.46
N MET A 10 -8.71 -13.30 -0.66
CA MET A 10 -8.13 -12.19 -1.44
C MET A 10 -8.06 -10.89 -0.63
N ARG A 11 -9.09 -10.61 0.19
CA ARG A 11 -9.08 -9.46 1.12
C ARG A 11 -8.10 -9.61 2.26
N GLY A 12 -7.97 -10.83 2.81
CA GLY A 12 -6.95 -11.14 3.81
C GLY A 12 -5.53 -10.95 3.26
N LEU A 13 -5.29 -11.34 2.01
CA LEU A 13 -4.02 -11.11 1.33
C LEU A 13 -3.76 -9.62 1.06
N GLN A 14 -4.79 -8.87 0.67
CA GLN A 14 -4.71 -7.41 0.52
C GLN A 14 -4.34 -6.73 1.85
N PHE A 15 -4.93 -7.17 2.97
CA PHE A 15 -4.58 -6.69 4.31
C PHE A 15 -3.12 -6.99 4.64
N PHE A 16 -2.66 -8.22 4.40
CA PHE A 16 -1.30 -8.63 4.68
C PHE A 16 -0.28 -7.80 3.89
N TRP A 17 -0.52 -7.56 2.60
CA TRP A 17 0.34 -6.72 1.78
C TRP A 17 0.35 -5.25 2.23
N SER A 18 -0.83 -4.71 2.56
CA SER A 18 -0.95 -3.34 3.08
C SER A 18 -0.18 -3.15 4.40
N LEU A 19 -0.22 -4.16 5.27
CA LEU A 19 0.53 -4.16 6.53
C LEU A 19 2.04 -4.22 6.30
N LEU A 20 2.51 -5.05 5.38
CA LEU A 20 3.94 -5.13 5.03
C LEU A 20 4.46 -3.80 4.50
N ILE A 21 3.72 -3.13 3.61
CA ILE A 21 4.11 -1.84 3.05
C ILE A 21 4.28 -0.80 4.17
N ILE A 22 3.31 -0.69 5.09
CA ILE A 22 3.41 0.27 6.20
C ILE A 22 4.58 -0.07 7.13
N ALA A 23 4.78 -1.35 7.45
CA ALA A 23 5.88 -1.75 8.33
C ALA A 23 7.25 -1.42 7.71
N LEU A 24 7.44 -1.70 6.41
CA LEU A 24 8.69 -1.45 5.72
C LEU A 24 8.96 0.05 5.54
N VAL A 25 7.95 0.80 5.07
CA VAL A 25 8.04 2.25 4.86
C VAL A 25 8.20 2.97 6.19
N GLY A 26 7.50 2.54 7.25
CA GLY A 26 7.68 3.09 8.61
C GLY A 26 9.10 2.92 9.14
N ASN A 27 9.75 1.79 8.85
CA ASN A 27 11.16 1.59 9.19
C ASN A 27 12.09 2.52 8.38
N MET A 28 11.80 2.75 7.09
CA MET A 28 12.55 3.70 6.26
C MET A 28 12.44 5.14 6.77
N ILE A 29 11.27 5.56 7.26
CA ILE A 29 11.06 6.89 7.84
C ILE A 29 11.86 7.05 9.15
N HIS A 30 11.97 5.99 9.95
CA HIS A 30 12.74 6.04 11.19
C HIS A 30 14.25 6.24 10.96
N ASP A 31 14.79 5.65 9.88
CA ASP A 31 16.20 5.74 9.51
C ASP A 31 16.55 7.01 8.71
N ALA A 32 15.54 7.80 8.30
CA ALA A 32 15.71 9.02 7.51
C ALA A 32 16.27 10.16 8.36
N THR A 33 17.54 10.53 8.12
CA THR A 33 18.29 11.52 8.92
C THR A 33 18.33 12.94 8.33
N LYS A 34 17.89 13.16 7.09
CA LYS A 34 17.95 14.48 6.41
C LYS A 34 16.60 15.02 5.90
N GLY A 35 15.49 14.59 6.50
CA GLY A 35 14.14 14.88 6.05
C GLY A 35 13.57 13.73 5.24
N ASN A 36 12.23 13.64 5.15
CA ASN A 36 11.57 12.51 4.52
C ASN A 36 11.14 12.86 3.08
N PRO A 37 11.61 12.13 2.05
CA PRO A 37 11.15 12.29 0.67
C PRO A 37 9.62 12.29 0.56
N ALA A 38 9.09 13.16 -0.30
CA ALA A 38 7.65 13.22 -0.58
C ALA A 38 7.11 11.87 -1.11
N ILE A 39 7.97 11.09 -1.77
CA ILE A 39 7.65 9.77 -2.33
C ILE A 39 7.41 8.74 -1.22
N VAL A 40 8.24 8.73 -0.18
CA VAL A 40 8.09 7.84 0.99
C VAL A 40 6.85 8.22 1.81
N ASN A 41 6.56 9.52 1.93
CA ASN A 41 5.31 10.01 2.54
C ASN A 41 4.06 9.59 1.74
N PHE A 42 4.17 9.49 0.41
CA PHE A 42 3.08 8.99 -0.42
C PHE A 42 2.87 7.49 -0.20
N ASP A 43 3.92 6.68 -0.16
CA ASP A 43 3.80 5.23 0.05
C ASP A 43 3.16 4.87 1.40
N ILE A 44 3.48 5.60 2.48
CA ILE A 44 2.82 5.36 3.78
C ILE A 44 1.34 5.78 3.75
N PHE A 45 0.99 6.85 3.03
CA PHE A 45 -0.40 7.23 2.80
C PHE A 45 -1.17 6.15 2.05
N VAL A 46 -0.60 5.61 0.96
CA VAL A 46 -1.21 4.55 0.16
C VAL A 46 -1.43 3.29 1.00
N GLY A 47 -0.46 2.89 1.81
CA GLY A 47 -0.61 1.75 2.73
C GLY A 47 -1.71 1.96 3.77
N ILE A 48 -1.86 3.16 4.32
CA ILE A 48 -2.91 3.47 5.32
C ILE A 48 -4.28 3.53 4.65
N PHE A 49 -4.36 4.10 3.45
CA PHE A 49 -5.57 4.13 2.65
C PHE A 49 -6.05 2.72 2.29
N GLY A 50 -5.13 1.82 1.91
CA GLY A 50 -5.42 0.40 1.70
C GLY A 50 -6.01 -0.27 2.93
N MET A 51 -5.47 -0.01 4.13
CA MET A 51 -6.04 -0.54 5.38
C MET A 51 -7.41 0.08 5.73
N LEU A 52 -7.61 1.38 5.51
CA LEU A 52 -8.91 2.04 5.72
C LEU A 52 -9.98 1.50 4.77
N SER A 53 -9.63 1.22 3.52
CA SER A 53 -10.55 0.66 2.53
C SER A 53 -11.07 -0.74 2.94
N LEU A 54 -10.23 -1.52 3.65
CA LEU A 54 -10.59 -2.84 4.18
C LEU A 54 -11.57 -2.75 5.34
N LEU A 55 -11.47 -1.70 6.18
CA LEU A 55 -12.42 -1.44 7.25
C LEU A 55 -13.85 -1.23 6.71
N TYR A 56 -13.99 -0.68 5.51
CA TYR A 56 -15.28 -0.54 4.81
C TYR A 56 -15.70 -1.82 4.08
N LEU A 57 -14.74 -2.55 3.49
CA LEU A 57 -15.04 -3.77 2.74
C LEU A 57 -15.50 -4.93 3.65
N ILE A 58 -14.91 -5.14 4.82
CA ILE A 58 -15.23 -6.25 5.75
C ILE A 58 -16.72 -6.29 6.16
N PRO A 59 -17.35 -5.21 6.66
CA PRO A 59 -18.77 -5.21 7.00
C PRO A 59 -19.68 -5.38 5.78
N ALA A 60 -19.27 -4.90 4.61
CA ALA A 60 -19.99 -5.09 3.34
C ALA A 60 -19.99 -6.55 2.85
N THR A 61 -19.02 -7.36 3.26
CA THR A 61 -19.02 -8.82 2.99
C THR A 61 -19.82 -9.64 3.99
N LEU A 62 -19.94 -9.19 5.24
CA LEU A 62 -20.60 -9.93 6.33
C LEU A 62 -22.12 -9.73 6.36
N SER A 63 -22.63 -8.68 5.73
CA SER A 63 -24.05 -8.35 5.78
C SER A 63 -24.58 -7.92 4.41
N GLU A 64 -25.56 -8.66 3.91
CA GLU A 64 -26.23 -8.36 2.63
C GLU A 64 -26.99 -7.03 2.65
N SER A 65 -27.44 -6.59 3.83
CA SER A 65 -28.11 -5.29 4.01
C SER A 65 -27.20 -4.06 3.84
N PHE A 66 -25.87 -4.20 3.98
CA PHE A 66 -24.94 -3.09 3.76
C PHE A 66 -24.37 -3.02 2.34
N ARG A 67 -24.85 -3.89 1.44
CA ARG A 67 -24.50 -3.90 0.01
C ARG A 67 -25.23 -2.76 -0.74
N VAL A 68 -25.21 -1.55 -0.19
CA VAL A 68 -25.99 -0.38 -0.66
C VAL A 68 -25.52 0.10 -2.04
N HIS A 69 -24.23 -0.04 -2.38
CA HIS A 69 -23.72 0.25 -3.73
C HIS A 69 -22.56 -0.68 -4.12
N PRO A 70 -22.78 -1.72 -4.96
CA PRO A 70 -21.68 -2.53 -5.52
C PRO A 70 -20.64 -1.70 -6.28
N LEU A 71 -21.02 -0.52 -6.77
CA LEU A 71 -20.13 0.43 -7.41
C LEU A 71 -19.06 1.00 -6.46
N LEU A 72 -19.37 1.20 -5.17
CA LEU A 72 -18.39 1.68 -4.19
C LEU A 72 -17.31 0.62 -3.91
N MET A 73 -17.69 -0.66 -3.92
CA MET A 73 -16.74 -1.76 -3.68
C MET A 73 -15.74 -1.88 -4.83
N VAL A 74 -16.22 -1.81 -6.07
CA VAL A 74 -15.36 -1.81 -7.27
C VAL A 74 -14.54 -0.52 -7.35
N GLY A 75 -15.14 0.64 -7.03
CA GLY A 75 -14.45 1.92 -7.03
C GLY A 75 -13.29 1.98 -6.04
N LEU A 76 -13.47 1.48 -4.82
CA LEU A 76 -12.39 1.40 -3.82
C LEU A 76 -11.26 0.48 -4.28
N ASP A 77 -11.59 -0.65 -4.91
CA ASP A 77 -10.57 -1.60 -5.38
C ASP A 77 -9.76 -1.03 -6.55
N VAL A 78 -10.42 -0.35 -7.50
CA VAL A 78 -9.75 0.36 -8.60
C VAL A 78 -8.89 1.52 -8.07
N LEU A 79 -9.40 2.26 -7.09
CA LEU A 79 -8.65 3.38 -6.51
C LEU A 79 -7.41 2.89 -5.72
N ASN A 80 -7.55 1.81 -4.95
CA ASN A 80 -6.43 1.17 -4.28
C ASN A 80 -5.38 0.67 -5.27
N THR A 81 -5.80 -0.05 -6.32
CA THR A 81 -4.86 -0.57 -7.32
C THR A 81 -4.11 0.55 -8.03
N LEU A 82 -4.77 1.67 -8.34
CA LEU A 82 -4.14 2.84 -8.94
C LEU A 82 -3.11 3.48 -8.00
N PHE A 83 -3.44 3.64 -6.72
CA PHE A 83 -2.52 4.21 -5.74
C PHE A 83 -1.32 3.30 -5.46
N PHE A 84 -1.52 1.99 -5.29
CA PHE A 84 -0.42 1.04 -5.13
C PHE A 84 0.47 0.99 -6.37
N PHE A 85 -0.11 1.06 -7.57
CA PHE A 85 0.66 1.09 -8.81
C PHE A 85 1.52 2.37 -8.90
N CYS A 86 0.94 3.54 -8.66
CA CYS A 86 1.69 4.80 -8.66
C CYS A 86 2.79 4.81 -7.59
N GLY A 87 2.51 4.32 -6.39
CA GLY A 87 3.50 4.22 -5.30
C GLY A 87 4.67 3.30 -5.68
N ALA A 88 4.36 2.11 -6.19
CA ALA A 88 5.38 1.16 -6.64
C ALA A 88 6.27 1.71 -7.77
N VAL A 89 5.69 2.38 -8.76
CA VAL A 89 6.45 2.99 -9.86
C VAL A 89 7.31 4.15 -9.36
N ALA A 90 6.77 5.01 -8.51
CA ALA A 90 7.50 6.14 -7.94
C ALA A 90 8.69 5.65 -7.09
N THR A 91 8.46 4.66 -6.23
CA THR A 91 9.50 4.09 -5.37
C THR A 91 10.55 3.31 -6.16
N ALA A 92 10.17 2.60 -7.23
CA ALA A 92 11.12 1.95 -8.13
C ALA A 92 12.03 2.96 -8.86
N ALA A 93 11.46 4.07 -9.34
CA ALA A 93 12.24 5.15 -9.97
C ALA A 93 13.15 5.86 -8.96
N TYR A 94 12.67 6.01 -7.72
CA TYR A 94 13.36 6.69 -6.65
C TYR A 94 14.57 5.91 -6.12
N LEU A 95 14.46 4.58 -5.99
CA LEU A 95 15.58 3.78 -5.50
C LEU A 95 16.77 3.80 -6.46
N GLY A 96 16.58 3.82 -7.78
CA GLY A 96 17.60 4.20 -8.78
C GLY A 96 19.02 3.60 -8.68
N VAL A 97 19.27 2.58 -7.85
CA VAL A 97 20.63 2.16 -7.48
C VAL A 97 21.13 1.06 -8.42
N HIS A 98 22.20 1.37 -9.14
CA HIS A 98 22.90 0.45 -10.06
C HIS A 98 23.89 -0.50 -9.35
N SER A 99 24.11 -0.39 -8.04
CA SER A 99 25.05 -1.26 -7.29
C SER A 99 24.77 -1.31 -5.79
N CYS A 100 24.40 -2.48 -5.28
CA CYS A 100 24.15 -2.75 -3.85
C CYS A 100 25.44 -2.82 -2.99
N GLY A 101 26.61 -2.40 -3.52
CA GLY A 101 27.90 -2.49 -2.83
C GLY A 101 28.50 -1.15 -2.37
N ASN A 102 27.92 -0.01 -2.75
CA ASN A 102 28.51 1.31 -2.46
C ASN A 102 27.56 2.14 -1.57
N ALA A 103 28.00 2.49 -0.37
CA ALA A 103 27.19 3.25 0.60
C ALA A 103 26.68 4.60 0.04
N VAL A 104 27.40 5.18 -0.92
CA VAL A 104 27.05 6.45 -1.58
C VAL A 104 25.72 6.42 -2.35
N SER A 105 25.40 5.32 -3.03
CA SER A 105 24.13 5.23 -3.77
C SER A 105 22.93 5.01 -2.84
N LEU A 106 23.16 4.37 -1.69
CA LEU A 106 22.15 4.17 -0.65
C LEU A 106 21.86 5.50 0.09
N ILE A 107 22.89 6.33 0.28
CA ILE A 107 22.78 7.69 0.81
C ILE A 107 21.98 8.61 -0.14
N HIS A 108 22.10 8.46 -1.46
CA HIS A 108 21.31 9.27 -2.41
C HIS A 108 19.82 8.89 -2.40
N ALA A 109 19.49 7.61 -2.25
CA ALA A 109 18.11 7.13 -2.15
C ALA A 109 17.42 7.47 -0.81
N ILE A 110 18.14 7.91 0.22
CA ILE A 110 17.54 8.32 1.51
C ILE A 110 17.40 9.85 1.61
N ILE A 111 18.11 10.63 0.79
CA ILE A 111 18.19 12.11 0.90
C ILE A 111 17.45 12.85 -0.23
N ALA A 112 17.15 12.19 -1.36
CA ALA A 112 16.30 12.77 -2.41
C ALA A 112 14.82 12.78 -2.00
#